data_AF-A0A1G2K7N5-F1
#
_entry.id   AF-A0A1G2K7N5-F1
#
_cell.length_a   1.000
_cell.length_b   1.000
_cell.length_c   1.000
_cell.angle_alpha   90.00
_cell.angle_beta   90.00
_cell.angle_gamma   90.00
#
_symmetry.space_group_name_H-M   'P 1'
#
loop_
_entity.id
_entity.type
_entity.pdbx_description
1 polymer ?
#
loop_
_entity_poly.entity_id
_entity_poly.type
_entity_poly.pdbx_seq_one_letter_code
_entity_poly.pdbx_strand_id
1 'polypeptide(L)'
;MKIIGVLEPYFETGTEGTVWSIFEDGKEGYDGLHMIEEGDHLTIYGENNEVLFDDDIRCDRQAGWTEYPLNPGNGQPSALGLWIHWTQAGWQPDDWAKLFFHPYLQGNEDKTALRAELTKKER
;
A
#
# COMPACT_ATOMS: atom_id res chain seq x y z
N MET A 1 15.03 2.82 -10.35
CA MET A 1 14.08 3.47 -11.30
C MET A 1 13.12 4.33 -10.49
N LYS A 2 12.86 5.57 -10.88
CA LYS A 2 11.93 6.47 -10.15
C LYS A 2 10.57 6.52 -10.85
N ILE A 3 9.50 6.33 -10.10
CA ILE A 3 8.11 6.34 -10.53
C ILE A 3 7.38 7.43 -9.73
N ILE A 4 6.55 8.21 -10.41
CA ILE A 4 5.76 9.29 -9.81
C ILE A 4 4.30 9.00 -10.10
N GLY A 5 3.44 9.10 -9.08
CA GLY A 5 2.06 8.67 -9.21
C GLY A 5 1.24 8.85 -7.94
N VAL A 6 0.22 8.01 -7.79
CA VAL A 6 -0.64 7.95 -6.61
C VAL A 6 -0.61 6.59 -5.94
N LEU A 7 -0.80 6.53 -4.63
CA LEU A 7 -0.96 5.27 -3.92
C LEU A 7 -2.24 4.57 -4.37
N GLU A 8 -2.13 3.26 -4.63
CA GLU A 8 -3.23 2.43 -5.10
C GLU A 8 -3.28 1.12 -4.28
N PRO A 9 -4.37 0.84 -3.55
CA PRO A 9 -4.61 -0.45 -2.94
C PRO A 9 -5.11 -1.44 -3.99
N TYR A 10 -4.18 -2.11 -4.67
CA TYR A 10 -4.53 -3.03 -5.74
C TYR A 10 -5.10 -4.35 -5.21
N PHE A 11 -6.15 -4.84 -5.86
CA PHE A 11 -6.81 -6.12 -5.59
C PHE A 11 -7.05 -6.86 -6.90
N GLU A 12 -6.58 -8.10 -7.00
CA GLU A 12 -6.85 -8.98 -8.15
C GLU A 12 -7.69 -10.17 -7.72
N THR A 13 -8.52 -10.67 -8.64
CA THR A 13 -9.28 -11.90 -8.39
C THR A 13 -8.31 -13.07 -8.24
N GLY A 14 -8.33 -13.72 -7.08
CA GLY A 14 -7.43 -14.82 -6.73
C GLY A 14 -6.23 -14.40 -5.88
N THR A 15 -6.02 -13.10 -5.64
CA THR A 15 -5.18 -12.65 -4.52
C THR A 15 -6.02 -12.63 -3.26
N GLU A 16 -5.57 -13.33 -2.22
CA GLU A 16 -6.29 -13.36 -0.93
C GLU A 16 -6.10 -12.07 -0.13
N GLY A 17 -5.42 -11.03 -0.64
CA GLY A 17 -5.19 -9.79 0.09
C GLY A 17 -4.83 -8.60 -0.78
N THR A 18 -4.95 -7.40 -0.22
CA THR A 18 -4.59 -6.14 -0.87
C THR A 18 -3.07 -6.02 -1.03
N VAL A 19 -2.67 -5.55 -2.21
CA VAL A 19 -1.28 -5.32 -2.61
C VAL A 19 -1.03 -3.81 -2.67
N TRP A 20 -0.05 -3.35 -1.91
CA TRP A 20 0.39 -1.95 -1.95
C TRP A 20 1.12 -1.64 -3.25
N SER A 21 0.64 -0.61 -3.94
CA SER A 21 1.17 -0.21 -5.23
C SER A 21 1.14 1.31 -5.42
N ILE A 22 1.87 1.78 -6.42
CA ILE A 22 1.74 3.11 -6.99
C ILE A 22 1.19 2.98 -8.42
N PHE A 23 0.24 3.83 -8.77
CA PHE A 23 -0.22 3.98 -10.15
C PHE A 23 0.50 5.17 -10.80
N GLU A 24 1.34 4.88 -11.81
CA GLU A 24 2.20 5.86 -12.49
C GLU A 24 1.42 6.86 -13.32
N ASP A 25 1.80 8.14 -13.24
CA ASP A 25 1.19 9.21 -14.02
C ASP A 25 1.33 8.98 -15.53
N GLY A 26 0.23 9.21 -16.25
CA GLY A 26 0.21 9.13 -17.72
C GLY A 26 0.29 7.71 -18.28
N LYS A 27 0.17 6.69 -17.43
CA LYS A 27 0.03 5.28 -17.82
C LYS A 27 -1.42 4.82 -17.67
N GLU A 28 -1.75 3.72 -18.34
CA GLU A 28 -3.07 3.11 -18.30
C GLU A 28 -2.96 1.60 -18.04
N GLY A 29 -3.98 1.03 -17.40
CA GLY A 29 -4.04 -0.39 -17.10
C GLY A 29 -2.84 -0.89 -16.28
N TYR A 30 -2.45 -2.14 -16.51
CA TYR A 30 -1.35 -2.78 -15.77
C TYR A 30 0.02 -2.14 -15.99
N ASP A 31 0.22 -1.41 -17.09
CA ASP A 31 1.50 -0.74 -17.37
C ASP A 31 1.79 0.41 -16.41
N GLY A 32 0.74 0.97 -15.78
CA GLY A 32 0.87 1.98 -14.74
C GLY A 32 1.00 1.42 -13.33
N LEU A 33 0.73 0.13 -13.14
CA LEU A 33 0.64 -0.47 -11.81
C LEU A 33 2.00 -1.01 -11.37
N HIS A 34 2.60 -0.35 -10.37
CA HIS A 34 3.89 -0.77 -9.82
C HIS A 34 3.75 -1.22 -8.37
N MET A 35 3.97 -2.51 -8.13
CA MET A 35 3.98 -3.06 -6.78
C MET A 35 5.16 -2.51 -5.97
N ILE A 36 4.88 -2.14 -4.72
CA ILE A 36 5.88 -1.69 -3.76
C ILE A 36 6.48 -2.92 -3.08
N GLU A 37 7.81 -3.01 -3.07
CA GLU A 37 8.54 -4.18 -2.58
C GLU A 37 9.54 -3.79 -1.47
N GLU A 38 9.93 -4.78 -0.66
CA GLU A 38 11.00 -4.65 0.35
C GLU A 38 12.25 -3.97 -0.25
N GLY A 39 12.74 -2.93 0.41
CA GLY A 39 13.93 -2.17 0.03
C GLY A 39 13.71 -1.10 -1.05
N ASP A 40 12.52 -0.97 -1.62
CA ASP A 40 12.18 0.23 -2.39
C ASP A 40 12.16 1.46 -1.46
N HIS A 41 12.51 2.64 -1.98
CA HIS A 41 12.36 3.89 -1.25
C HIS A 41 11.04 4.55 -1.64
N LEU A 42 10.21 4.92 -0.68
CA LEU A 42 8.90 5.51 -0.91
C LEU A 42 8.76 6.83 -0.16
N THR A 43 8.37 7.88 -0.88
CA THR A 43 7.94 9.15 -0.29
C THR A 43 6.43 9.31 -0.54
N ILE A 44 5.66 9.60 0.51
CA ILE A 44 4.21 9.82 0.46
C ILE A 44 3.89 11.26 0.88
N TYR A 45 3.09 11.94 0.08
CA TYR A 45 2.69 13.33 0.33
C TYR A 45 1.21 13.43 0.71
N GLY A 46 0.93 14.24 1.73
CA GLY A 46 -0.42 14.60 2.15
C GLY A 46 -1.03 15.70 1.28
N GLU A 47 -2.27 16.11 1.61
CA GLU A 47 -3.06 17.06 0.82
C GLU A 47 -2.39 18.45 0.70
N ASN A 48 -1.55 18.85 1.65
CA ASN A 48 -0.85 20.13 1.65
C ASN A 48 0.64 19.99 1.28
N ASN A 49 1.01 18.90 0.60
CA ASN A 49 2.39 18.53 0.27
C ASN A 49 3.29 18.27 1.49
N GLU A 50 2.72 18.04 2.66
CA GLU A 50 3.46 17.53 3.81
C GLU A 50 3.94 16.10 3.54
N VAL A 51 5.13 15.76 4.03
CA VAL A 51 5.66 14.39 3.94
C VAL A 51 5.05 13.55 5.05
N LEU A 52 4.24 12.56 4.66
CA LEU A 52 3.61 11.60 5.58
C LEU A 52 4.50 10.39 5.86
N PHE A 53 5.35 10.03 4.88
CA PHE A 53 6.31 8.95 4.95
C PHE A 53 7.46 9.23 3.98
N ASP A 54 8.69 8.92 4.37
CA ASP A 54 9.91 9.05 3.56
C ASP A 54 11.00 8.14 4.13
N ASP A 55 10.99 6.87 3.70
CA ASP A 55 11.95 5.86 4.17
C ASP A 55 11.97 4.67 3.19
N ASP A 56 12.92 3.76 3.42
CA ASP A 56 12.97 2.47 2.76
C ASP A 56 11.87 1.53 3.30
N ILE A 57 11.26 0.80 2.38
CA ILE A 57 10.22 -0.18 2.67
C ILE A 57 10.82 -1.38 3.39
N ARG A 58 10.24 -1.69 4.55
CA ARG A 58 10.58 -2.83 5.40
C ARG A 58 9.29 -3.59 5.70
N CYS A 59 9.06 -4.69 4.99
CA CYS A 59 7.81 -5.44 5.04
C CYS A 59 7.74 -6.30 6.32
N ASP A 60 6.87 -5.92 7.24
CA ASP A 60 6.41 -6.73 8.35
C ASP A 60 5.21 -7.59 7.93
N ARG A 61 5.34 -8.91 8.07
CA ARG A 61 4.30 -9.90 7.73
C ARG A 61 3.65 -10.53 8.97
N GLN A 62 3.98 -10.02 10.15
CA GLN A 62 3.49 -10.50 11.45
C GLN A 62 2.59 -9.47 12.13
N ALA A 63 2.84 -8.18 11.93
CA ALA A 63 1.93 -7.14 12.41
C ALA A 63 0.52 -7.34 11.86
N GLY A 64 -0.49 -7.35 12.74
CA GLY A 64 -1.90 -7.57 12.36
C GLY A 64 -2.22 -9.00 11.90
N TRP A 65 -1.33 -9.98 12.11
CA TRP A 65 -1.56 -11.34 11.66
C TRP A 65 -2.88 -11.91 12.17
N THR A 66 -3.66 -12.49 11.26
CA THR A 66 -4.99 -13.03 11.53
C THR A 66 -5.11 -14.41 10.89
N GLU A 67 -5.61 -15.39 11.65
CA GLU A 67 -5.90 -16.73 11.13
C GLU A 67 -7.03 -16.71 10.11
N TYR A 68 -6.91 -17.56 9.09
CA TYR A 68 -8.01 -17.86 8.20
C TYR A 68 -9.11 -18.62 8.93
N PRO A 69 -10.37 -18.16 8.92
CA PRO A 69 -11.45 -18.80 9.67
C PRO A 69 -11.68 -20.28 9.33
N LEU A 70 -11.36 -20.68 8.09
CA LEU A 70 -11.59 -22.04 7.59
C LEU A 70 -10.29 -22.85 7.41
N ASN A 71 -9.12 -22.31 7.76
CA ASN A 71 -7.83 -22.99 7.64
C ASN A 71 -6.90 -22.64 8.82
N PRO A 72 -7.15 -23.17 10.03
CA PRO A 72 -6.41 -22.83 11.24
C PRO A 72 -4.90 -23.10 11.11
N GLY A 73 -4.07 -22.24 11.73
CA GLY A 73 -2.62 -22.28 11.60
C GLY A 73 -2.06 -21.67 10.31
N ASN A 74 -2.93 -21.26 9.39
CA ASN A 74 -2.58 -20.43 8.24
C ASN A 74 -3.29 -19.08 8.37
N GLY A 75 -2.66 -18.03 7.85
CA GLY A 75 -3.19 -16.68 7.96
C GLY A 75 -2.27 -15.66 7.31
N GLN A 76 -2.71 -14.41 7.33
CA GLN A 76 -1.96 -13.27 6.83
C GLN A 76 -2.29 -12.02 7.63
N PRO A 77 -1.46 -10.96 7.53
CA PRO A 77 -1.79 -9.67 8.11
C PRO A 77 -3.18 -9.17 7.70
N SER A 78 -3.83 -8.46 8.62
CA SER A 78 -5.05 -7.72 8.34
C SER A 78 -4.95 -6.27 8.80
N ALA A 79 -5.63 -5.39 8.07
CA ALA A 79 -5.81 -3.99 8.41
C ALA A 79 -7.17 -3.52 7.88
N LEU A 80 -7.86 -2.69 8.66
CA LEU A 80 -9.18 -2.14 8.31
C LEU A 80 -10.22 -3.23 7.98
N GLY A 81 -10.08 -4.43 8.57
CA GLY A 81 -10.94 -5.58 8.30
C GLY A 81 -10.66 -6.29 6.97
N LEU A 82 -9.61 -5.90 6.25
CA LEU A 82 -9.16 -6.52 5.01
C LEU A 82 -7.86 -7.29 5.24
N TRP A 83 -7.66 -8.38 4.51
CA TRP A 83 -6.37 -9.04 4.45
C TRP A 83 -5.38 -8.25 3.57
N ILE A 84 -4.12 -8.18 3.98
CA ILE A 84 -3.06 -7.40 3.32
C ILE A 84 -1.78 -8.23 3.22
N HIS A 85 -0.94 -7.95 2.22
CA HIS A 85 0.26 -8.75 1.99
C HIS A 85 1.44 -8.44 2.95
N TRP A 86 1.47 -7.27 3.58
CA TRP A 86 2.45 -6.83 4.60
C TRP A 86 2.07 -5.43 5.14
N THR A 87 2.74 -5.01 6.22
CA THR A 87 2.72 -3.66 6.81
C THR A 87 4.12 -3.09 6.88
N GLN A 88 4.30 -1.76 6.86
CA GLN A 88 5.63 -1.17 7.07
C GLN A 88 6.09 -1.41 8.51
N ALA A 89 7.32 -1.90 8.69
CA ALA A 89 7.89 -2.16 10.00
C ALA A 89 7.86 -0.89 10.88
N GLY A 90 7.35 -1.03 12.10
CA GLY A 90 7.19 0.07 13.04
C GLY A 90 5.87 0.85 12.90
N TRP A 91 5.04 0.54 11.91
CA TRP A 91 3.69 1.11 11.78
C TRP A 91 2.63 0.18 12.35
N GLN A 92 1.50 0.75 12.80
CA GLN A 92 0.29 -0.01 13.04
C GLN A 92 -0.36 -0.38 11.69
N PRO A 93 -0.88 -1.61 11.52
CA PRO A 93 -1.43 -2.04 10.23
C PRO A 93 -2.51 -1.11 9.67
N ASP A 94 -3.45 -0.69 10.51
CA ASP A 94 -4.52 0.22 10.11
C ASP A 94 -4.00 1.59 9.68
N ASP A 95 -2.99 2.13 10.36
CA ASP A 95 -2.45 3.45 10.03
C ASP A 95 -1.66 3.43 8.72
N TRP A 96 -0.94 2.34 8.45
CA TRP A 96 -0.30 2.11 7.16
C TRP A 96 -1.33 1.96 6.04
N ALA A 97 -2.33 1.09 6.22
CA ALA A 97 -3.37 0.84 5.23
C ALA A 97 -4.20 2.10 4.91
N LYS A 98 -4.47 2.97 5.89
CA LYS A 98 -5.20 4.23 5.69
C LYS A 98 -4.54 5.14 4.65
N LEU A 99 -3.23 5.09 4.46
CA LEU A 99 -2.54 5.89 3.43
C LEU A 99 -3.01 5.47 2.02
N PHE A 100 -3.12 4.16 1.78
CA PHE A 100 -3.56 3.61 0.50
C PHE A 100 -5.07 3.74 0.32
N PHE A 101 -5.84 3.52 1.37
CA PHE A 101 -7.30 3.62 1.33
C PHE A 101 -7.83 5.05 1.51
N HIS A 102 -6.96 6.06 1.54
CA HIS A 102 -7.29 7.45 1.85
C HIS A 102 -8.55 7.98 1.11
N PRO A 103 -8.73 7.76 -0.21
CA PRO A 103 -9.94 8.19 -0.92
C PRO A 103 -11.24 7.54 -0.40
N TYR A 104 -11.17 6.25 -0.06
CA TYR A 104 -12.34 5.43 0.30
C TYR A 104 -12.85 5.71 1.72
N LEU A 105 -11.97 6.20 2.60
CA LEU A 105 -12.29 6.44 4.01
C LEU A 105 -12.99 7.78 4.26
N GLN A 106 -12.97 8.71 3.30
CA GLN A 106 -13.48 10.06 3.50
C GLN A 106 -14.88 10.30 2.93
N GLY A 107 -15.53 9.27 2.38
CA GLY A 107 -16.95 9.28 2.03
C GLY A 107 -17.36 10.34 0.99
N ASN A 108 -16.43 10.83 0.17
CA ASN A 108 -16.66 11.93 -0.78
C ASN A 108 -15.97 11.66 -2.11
N GLU A 109 -16.69 11.84 -3.22
CA GLU A 109 -16.30 11.45 -4.58
C GLU A 109 -15.19 12.33 -5.19
N ASP A 110 -14.88 13.47 -4.57
CA ASP A 110 -13.96 14.48 -5.10
C ASP A 110 -12.51 14.37 -4.59
N LYS A 111 -12.19 13.42 -3.69
CA LYS A 111 -10.86 13.35 -3.08
C LYS A 111 -9.95 12.31 -3.72
N THR A 112 -8.77 12.77 -4.12
CA THR A 112 -7.76 12.02 -4.87
C THR A 112 -6.90 11.14 -3.96
N ALA A 113 -6.41 10.02 -4.49
CA ALA A 113 -5.37 9.23 -3.86
C ALA A 113 -4.13 10.08 -3.50
N LEU A 114 -3.41 9.68 -2.45
CA LEU A 114 -2.22 10.40 -2.00
C LEU A 114 -1.13 10.33 -3.06
N ARG A 115 -0.45 11.46 -3.28
CA ARG A 115 0.69 11.55 -4.20
C ARG A 115 1.88 10.82 -3.62
N ALA A 116 2.65 10.14 -4.46
CA ALA A 116 3.82 9.41 -4.03
C ALA A 116 4.94 9.39 -5.08
N GLU A 117 6.15 9.14 -4.59
CA GLU A 117 7.33 8.87 -5.39
C GLU A 117 7.93 7.54 -4.93
N LEU A 118 8.07 6.60 -5.86
CA LEU A 118 8.67 5.29 -5.60
C LEU A 118 9.99 5.18 -6.34
N THR A 119 11.07 4.92 -5.62
CA THR A 119 12.36 4.56 -6.22
C THR A 119 12.61 3.07 -6.01
N LYS A 120 12.52 2.30 -7.10
CA LYS A 120 12.79 0.86 -7.08
C LYS A 120 14.25 0.61 -6.72
N LYS A 121 14.47 -0.32 -5.78
CA LYS A 121 15.81 -0.78 -5.43
C LYS A 121 16.59 -1.29 -6.65
N GLU A 122 17.91 -1.18 -6.60
CA GLU A 122 18.76 -1.84 -7.59
C GLU A 122 18.68 -3.36 -7.40
N ARG A 123 18.59 -4.09 -8.52
CA ARG A 123 18.55 -5.55 -8.53
C ARG A 123 19.94 -6.14 -8.51
#